data_AF-A0A3Q9XQ75-F1
#
_entry.id   AF-A0A3Q9XQ75-F1
#
_cell.length_a   1.000
_cell.length_b   1.000
_cell.length_c   1.000
_cell.angle_alpha   90.00
_cell.angle_beta   90.00
_cell.angle_gamma   90.00
#
_symmetry.space_group_name_H-M   'P 1'
#
loop_
_entity.id
_entity.type
_entity.pdbx_description
1 polymer ?
#
loop_
_entity_poly.entity_id
_entity_poly.type
_entity_poly.pdbx_seq_one_letter_code
_entity_poly.pdbx_strand_id
1 'polypeptide(L)'
;MKPIKLDNQQGRLFKSRFSDELNPNHPLIQLSKLIEWKQLEEEFDKLFVEKIGQPAKPVRLVVGLFILQHMYGLSDKNVVHRWVENSYWQYFCGYEFWHHALPIHPTSLIKWRHRLGEAGLSKILQGTIAAAVLTGAVKKKP
;
A
#
# COMPACT_ATOMS: atom_id res chain seq x y z
N MET A 1 11.26 7.50 -12.68
CA MET A 1 11.94 8.03 -11.49
C MET A 1 11.64 7.12 -10.32
N LYS A 2 12.64 6.91 -9.46
CA LYS A 2 12.50 6.08 -8.26
C LYS A 2 11.32 6.56 -7.39
N PRO A 3 10.60 5.64 -6.74
CA PRO A 3 9.51 5.96 -5.83
C PRO A 3 10.00 6.75 -4.61
N ILE A 4 9.19 7.70 -4.15
CA ILE A 4 9.44 8.46 -2.92
C ILE A 4 9.34 7.52 -1.72
N LYS A 5 10.30 7.59 -0.79
CA LYS A 5 10.18 6.92 0.51
C LYS A 5 9.23 7.70 1.40
N LEU A 6 8.36 7.00 2.14
CA LEU A 6 7.49 7.63 3.14
C LEU A 6 8.35 8.27 4.24
N ASP A 7 8.32 9.60 4.33
CA ASP A 7 8.93 10.33 5.43
C ASP A 7 7.92 10.46 6.59
N ASN A 8 8.12 9.64 7.62
CA ASN A 8 7.37 9.68 8.86
C ASN A 8 8.13 10.43 9.98
N GLN A 9 9.28 11.06 9.69
CA GLN A 9 10.21 11.56 10.69
C GLN A 9 10.30 13.10 10.77
N GLN A 10 10.04 13.85 9.68
CA GLN A 10 10.32 15.29 9.69
C GLN A 10 9.07 16.18 9.88
N GLY A 11 9.03 16.91 11.01
CA GLY A 11 8.12 18.05 11.23
C GLY A 11 6.83 17.79 12.02
N ARG A 12 6.67 16.62 12.66
CA ARG A 12 5.41 16.21 13.34
C ARG A 12 5.55 15.89 14.83
N LEU A 13 6.50 16.52 15.52
CA LEU A 13 6.73 16.36 16.97
C LEU A 13 5.47 16.54 17.84
N PHE A 14 4.48 17.29 17.36
CA PHE A 14 3.22 17.56 18.06
C PHE A 14 1.99 16.84 17.48
N LYS A 15 2.15 15.95 16.49
CA LYS A 15 1.02 15.18 15.95
C LYS A 15 1.00 13.79 16.57
N SER A 16 -0.14 13.42 17.15
CA SER A 16 -0.37 12.04 17.61
C SER A 16 -0.13 11.08 16.43
N ARG A 17 0.69 10.06 16.69
CA ARG A 17 0.84 8.91 15.79
C ARG A 17 -0.42 8.07 15.95
N PHE A 18 -1.33 8.15 14.99
CA PHE A 18 -2.56 7.36 15.08
C PHE A 18 -2.28 5.86 15.03
N SER A 19 -1.10 5.46 14.53
CA SER A 19 -0.63 4.07 14.58
C SER A 19 -0.67 3.46 15.98
N ASP A 20 -0.47 4.29 17.01
CA ASP A 20 -0.39 3.85 18.41
C ASP A 20 -1.80 3.65 19.01
N GLU A 21 -2.82 4.23 18.36
CA GLU A 21 -4.23 4.13 18.72
C GLU A 21 -4.94 2.97 18.01
N LEU A 22 -4.33 2.37 16.98
CA LEU A 22 -4.92 1.25 16.24
C LEU A 22 -4.90 -0.04 17.05
N ASN A 23 -5.94 -0.86 16.88
CA ASN A 23 -5.95 -2.19 17.48
C ASN A 23 -4.84 -3.06 16.84
N PRO A 24 -3.81 -3.48 17.62
CA PRO A 24 -2.71 -4.28 17.09
C PRO A 24 -3.17 -5.64 16.58
N ASN A 25 -4.28 -6.17 17.09
CA ASN A 25 -4.85 -7.46 16.68
C ASN A 25 -5.71 -7.36 15.41
N HIS A 26 -5.86 -6.18 14.82
CA HIS A 26 -6.60 -6.03 13.57
C HIS A 26 -5.90 -6.80 12.44
N PRO A 27 -6.63 -7.57 11.60
CA PRO A 27 -6.01 -8.45 10.60
C PRO A 27 -5.11 -7.72 9.59
N LEU A 28 -5.46 -6.49 9.17
CA LEU A 28 -4.60 -5.69 8.30
C LEU A 28 -3.29 -5.25 8.98
N ILE A 29 -3.30 -5.02 10.30
CA ILE A 29 -2.07 -4.66 11.04
C ILE A 29 -1.14 -5.87 11.10
N GLN A 30 -1.69 -7.05 11.39
CA GLN A 30 -0.94 -8.30 11.41
C GLN A 30 -0.38 -8.65 10.03
N LEU A 31 -1.22 -8.56 8.99
CA LEU A 31 -0.79 -8.76 7.60
C LEU A 31 0.31 -7.77 7.20
N SER A 32 0.18 -6.50 7.58
CA SER A 32 1.22 -5.49 7.31
C SER A 32 2.57 -5.83 7.95
N LYS A 33 2.60 -6.61 9.04
CA LYS A 33 3.85 -7.01 9.71
C LYS A 33 4.49 -8.25 9.06
N LEU A 34 3.70 -9.08 8.39
CA LEU A 34 4.19 -10.28 7.69
C LEU A 34 4.76 -9.99 6.30
N ILE A 35 4.35 -8.89 5.69
CA ILE A 35 4.82 -8.52 4.35
C ILE A 35 6.24 -7.96 4.47
N GLU A 36 7.18 -8.57 3.74
CA GLU A 36 8.56 -8.09 3.57
C GLU A 36 8.59 -6.85 2.65
N TRP A 37 8.12 -5.71 3.16
CA TRP A 37 7.99 -4.47 2.39
C TRP A 37 9.31 -3.98 1.79
N LYS A 38 10.42 -4.18 2.50
CA LYS A 38 11.74 -3.76 2.04
C LYS A 38 12.17 -4.53 0.78
N GLN A 39 11.93 -5.84 0.76
CA GLN A 39 12.23 -6.67 -0.41
C GLN A 39 11.37 -6.24 -1.60
N LEU A 40 10.07 -5.97 -1.38
CA LEU A 40 9.20 -5.44 -2.43
C LEU A 40 9.69 -4.08 -2.93
N GLU A 41 10.08 -3.16 -2.05
CA GLU A 41 10.66 -1.88 -2.46
C GLU A 41 11.91 -2.05 -3.34
N GLU A 42 12.84 -2.94 -2.95
CA GLU A 42 14.07 -3.22 -3.71
C GLU A 42 13.81 -3.89 -5.07
N GLU A 43 12.86 -4.81 -5.14
CA GLU A 43 12.45 -5.45 -6.40
C GLU A 43 11.82 -4.44 -7.36
N PHE A 44 11.01 -3.52 -6.82
CA PHE A 44 10.32 -2.51 -7.62
C PHE A 44 11.24 -1.38 -8.03
N ASP A 45 12.21 -0.99 -7.20
CA ASP A 45 13.20 0.04 -7.54
C ASP A 45 13.95 -0.27 -8.85
N LYS A 46 14.16 -1.56 -9.14
CA LYS A 46 14.77 -2.04 -10.40
C LYS A 46 13.92 -1.74 -11.64
N LEU A 47 12.60 -1.57 -11.48
CA LEU A 47 11.66 -1.27 -12.56
C LEU A 47 11.58 0.23 -12.88
N PHE A 48 12.19 1.11 -12.07
CA PHE A 48 12.13 2.57 -12.23
C PHE A 48 13.46 3.18 -12.63
N VAL A 49 13.46 3.93 -13.75
CA VAL A 49 14.62 4.69 -14.23
C VAL A 49 14.87 5.93 -13.36
N GLU A 50 16.14 6.29 -13.10
CA GLU A 50 16.50 7.31 -12.10
C GLU A 50 16.18 8.78 -12.44
N LYS A 51 16.11 9.22 -13.71
CA LYS A 51 16.40 10.66 -14.00
C LYS A 51 15.42 11.52 -14.80
N ILE A 52 14.22 11.06 -15.20
CA ILE A 52 13.30 11.93 -15.97
C ILE A 52 11.84 11.83 -15.47
N GLY A 53 11.25 12.97 -15.09
CA GLY A 53 9.82 13.14 -14.76
C GLY A 53 9.46 13.16 -13.26
N GLN A 54 8.16 13.26 -12.95
CA GLN A 54 7.66 13.27 -11.56
C GLN A 54 8.02 11.96 -10.84
N PRO A 55 8.56 12.03 -9.59
CA PRO A 55 8.88 10.84 -8.81
C PRO A 55 7.64 9.97 -8.58
N ALA A 56 7.83 8.66 -8.65
CA ALA A 56 6.74 7.73 -8.46
C ALA A 56 6.27 7.78 -6.99
N LYS A 57 5.00 7.43 -6.77
CA LYS A 57 4.46 7.32 -5.41
C LYS A 57 5.16 6.18 -4.64
N PRO A 58 5.15 6.20 -3.30
CA PRO A 58 5.76 5.14 -2.49
C PRO A 58 5.28 3.74 -2.92
N VAL A 59 6.19 2.77 -3.02
CA VAL A 59 5.84 1.39 -3.44
C VAL A 59 4.84 0.78 -2.49
N ARG A 60 5.08 0.92 -1.18
CA ARG A 60 4.18 0.41 -0.13
C ARG A 60 2.76 0.97 -0.24
N LEU A 61 2.61 2.25 -0.63
CA LEU A 61 1.28 2.82 -0.90
C LEU A 61 0.60 2.07 -2.05
N VAL A 62 1.27 1.96 -3.19
CA VAL A 62 0.66 1.42 -4.40
C VAL A 62 0.37 -0.08 -4.27
N VAL A 63 1.34 -0.85 -3.76
CA VAL A 63 1.16 -2.28 -3.51
C VAL A 63 0.08 -2.51 -2.46
N GLY A 64 0.08 -1.72 -1.38
CA GLY A 64 -0.96 -1.76 -0.36
C GLY A 64 -2.36 -1.53 -0.95
N LEU A 65 -2.51 -0.53 -1.83
CA LEU A 65 -3.76 -0.26 -2.52
C LEU A 65 -4.18 -1.42 -3.44
N PHE A 66 -3.26 -2.06 -4.18
CA PHE A 66 -3.61 -3.22 -5.01
C PHE A 66 -4.05 -4.42 -4.18
N ILE A 67 -3.41 -4.67 -3.04
CA ILE A 67 -3.81 -5.73 -2.11
C ILE A 67 -5.21 -5.44 -1.57
N LEU A 68 -5.45 -4.23 -1.04
CA LEU A 68 -6.76 -3.82 -0.54
C LEU A 68 -7.84 -3.89 -1.64
N GLN A 69 -7.50 -3.48 -2.85
CA GLN A 69 -8.38 -3.57 -4.01
C GLN A 69 -8.81 -5.01 -4.27
N HIS A 70 -7.87 -5.94 -4.26
CA HIS A 70 -8.13 -7.35 -4.48
C HIS A 70 -8.91 -7.98 -3.32
N MET A 71 -8.49 -7.73 -2.07
CA MET A 71 -9.12 -8.28 -0.85
C MET A 71 -10.59 -7.87 -0.72
N TYR A 72 -10.91 -6.61 -1.04
CA TYR A 72 -12.25 -6.05 -0.88
C TYR A 72 -13.04 -5.95 -2.19
N GLY A 73 -12.50 -6.43 -3.32
CA GLY A 73 -13.16 -6.40 -4.64
C GLY A 73 -13.50 -4.98 -5.12
N LEU A 74 -12.57 -4.03 -4.96
CA LEU A 74 -12.83 -2.61 -5.23
C LEU A 74 -12.33 -2.16 -6.60
N SER A 75 -12.85 -1.03 -7.06
CA SER A 75 -12.30 -0.30 -8.21
C SER A 75 -11.14 0.62 -7.78
N ASP A 76 -10.32 1.03 -8.75
CA ASP A 76 -9.22 1.98 -8.56
C ASP A 76 -9.69 3.29 -7.89
N LYS A 77 -10.90 3.75 -8.24
CA LYS A 77 -11.51 4.92 -7.60
C LYS A 77 -11.87 4.62 -6.15
N ASN A 78 -12.62 3.54 -5.91
CA ASN A 78 -13.16 3.24 -4.59
C ASN A 78 -12.08 2.92 -3.57
N VAL A 79 -10.99 2.25 -3.97
CA VAL A 79 -9.89 1.93 -3.04
C VAL A 79 -9.18 3.19 -2.55
N VAL A 80 -8.95 4.17 -3.43
CA VAL A 80 -8.31 5.44 -3.07
C VAL A 80 -9.21 6.30 -2.20
N HIS A 81 -10.52 6.33 -2.46
CA HIS A 81 -11.47 7.08 -1.63
C HIS A 81 -11.63 6.46 -0.23
N ARG A 82 -11.83 5.14 -0.13
CA ARG A 82 -11.96 4.46 1.18
C ARG A 82 -10.68 4.51 2.00
N TRP A 83 -9.51 4.61 1.35
CA TRP A 83 -8.24 4.80 2.04
C TRP A 83 -8.21 6.09 2.88
N VAL A 84 -8.85 7.16 2.40
CA VAL A 84 -8.91 8.45 3.12
C VAL A 84 -9.74 8.32 4.41
N GLU A 85 -10.79 7.52 4.36
CA GLU A 85 -11.73 7.33 5.46
C GLU A 85 -11.27 6.27 6.49
N ASN A 86 -10.28 5.44 6.14
CA ASN A 86 -9.91 4.27 6.94
C ASN A 86 -8.45 4.29 7.41
N SER A 87 -8.26 4.53 8.71
CA SER A 87 -6.95 4.57 9.36
C SER A 87 -6.16 3.26 9.21
N TYR A 88 -6.80 2.09 9.30
CA TYR A 88 -6.12 0.80 9.10
C TYR A 88 -5.54 0.67 7.69
N TRP A 89 -6.17 1.28 6.69
CA TRP A 89 -5.67 1.26 5.31
C TRP A 89 -4.51 2.22 5.11
N GLN A 90 -4.55 3.39 5.75
CA GLN A 90 -3.42 4.32 5.78
C GLN A 90 -2.20 3.65 6.41
N TYR A 91 -2.38 2.99 7.57
CA TYR A 91 -1.32 2.25 8.23
C TYR A 91 -0.79 1.09 7.37
N PHE A 92 -1.68 0.29 6.76
CA PHE A 92 -1.28 -0.80 5.89
C PHE A 92 -0.36 -0.31 4.75
N CYS A 93 -0.71 0.84 4.17
CA CYS A 93 0.07 1.53 3.15
C CYS A 93 1.34 2.26 3.68
N GLY A 94 1.64 2.19 4.98
CA GLY A 94 2.86 2.71 5.59
C GLY A 94 2.78 4.11 6.20
N TYR A 95 1.57 4.65 6.37
CA TYR A 95 1.36 5.98 6.93
C TYR A 95 1.09 5.89 8.43
N GLU A 96 1.81 6.69 9.21
CA GLU A 96 1.69 6.74 10.68
C GLU A 96 0.91 7.97 11.18
N PHE A 97 0.60 8.89 10.27
CA PHE A 97 -0.19 10.09 10.52
C PHE A 97 -1.42 10.14 9.63
N TRP A 98 -2.52 10.74 10.14
CA TRP A 98 -3.74 10.91 9.36
C TRP A 98 -3.49 11.77 8.12
N HIS A 99 -4.03 11.29 7.00
CA HIS A 99 -4.07 11.98 5.73
C HIS A 99 -5.52 12.04 5.23
N HIS A 100 -6.02 13.25 5.01
CA HIS A 100 -7.39 13.49 4.56
C HIS A 100 -7.50 13.75 3.05
N ALA A 101 -6.36 13.79 2.35
CA ALA A 101 -6.30 13.95 0.91
C ALA A 101 -6.10 12.60 0.22
N LEU A 102 -6.52 12.50 -1.03
CA LEU A 102 -6.29 11.31 -1.85
C LEU A 102 -4.77 11.06 -1.97
N PRO A 103 -4.27 9.85 -1.66
CA PRO A 103 -2.84 9.58 -1.65
C PRO A 103 -2.26 9.55 -3.08
N ILE A 104 -3.11 9.18 -4.04
CA ILE A 104 -2.78 9.04 -5.47
C ILE A 104 -4.03 9.30 -6.32
N HIS A 105 -3.87 9.80 -7.54
CA HIS A 105 -4.98 9.88 -8.48
C HIS A 105 -5.34 8.47 -8.99
N PRO A 106 -6.63 8.08 -9.09
CA PRO A 106 -7.02 6.72 -9.49
C PRO A 106 -6.40 6.26 -10.82
N THR A 107 -6.28 7.15 -11.81
CA THR A 107 -5.66 6.81 -13.11
C THR A 107 -4.17 6.51 -13.02
N SER A 108 -3.49 6.91 -11.95
CA SER A 108 -2.11 6.52 -11.73
C SER A 108 -1.98 5.02 -11.42
N LEU A 109 -2.99 4.39 -10.80
CA LEU A 109 -2.98 2.94 -10.55
C LEU A 109 -2.96 2.14 -11.85
N ILE A 110 -3.66 2.63 -12.89
CA ILE A 110 -3.62 2.05 -14.24
C ILE A 110 -2.20 2.11 -14.80
N LYS A 111 -1.53 3.27 -14.71
CA LYS A 111 -0.14 3.43 -15.17
C LYS A 111 0.83 2.51 -14.42
N TRP A 112 0.60 2.31 -13.12
CA TRP A 112 1.36 1.35 -12.32
C TRP A 112 1.15 -0.08 -12.78
N ARG A 113 -0.09 -0.46 -13.09
CA ARG A 113 -0.43 -1.78 -13.62
C ARG A 113 0.31 -2.09 -14.92
N HIS A 114 0.34 -1.13 -15.85
CA HIS A 114 1.07 -1.28 -17.11
C HIS A 114 2.59 -1.41 -16.93
N ARG A 115 3.17 -0.71 -15.94
CA ARG A 115 4.60 -0.78 -15.66
C ARG A 115 5.02 -2.10 -15.01
N LEU A 116 4.18 -2.64 -14.14
CA LEU A 116 4.44 -3.92 -13.47
C LEU A 116 4.23 -5.12 -14.40
N GLY A 117 3.37 -4.94 -15.41
CA GLY A 117 2.85 -6.05 -16.20
C GLY A 117 1.90 -6.93 -15.37
N GLU A 118 1.08 -7.72 -16.06
CA GLU A 118 0.12 -8.62 -15.39
C GLU A 118 0.84 -9.69 -14.57
N ALA A 119 1.95 -10.22 -15.09
CA ALA A 119 2.75 -11.26 -14.41
C ALA A 119 3.39 -10.75 -13.11
N GLY A 120 3.93 -9.53 -13.11
CA GLY A 120 4.52 -8.92 -11.92
C GLY A 120 3.48 -8.71 -10.84
N LEU A 121 2.37 -8.05 -11.18
CA LEU A 121 1.29 -7.79 -10.23
C LEU A 121 0.67 -9.07 -9.66
N SER A 122 0.43 -10.06 -10.53
CA SER A 122 -0.13 -11.35 -10.10
C SER A 122 0.78 -12.06 -9.10
N LYS A 123 2.10 -12.05 -9.32
CA LYS A 123 3.07 -12.65 -8.39
C LYS A 123 3.06 -11.98 -7.01
N ILE A 124 2.98 -10.65 -6.99
CA ILE A 124 2.88 -9.85 -5.75
C ILE A 124 1.59 -10.16 -5.00
N LEU A 125 0.46 -10.17 -5.73
CA LEU A 125 -0.85 -10.48 -5.15
C LEU A 125 -0.89 -11.92 -4.64
N GLN A 126 -0.41 -12.91 -5.39
CA GLN A 126 -0.37 -14.31 -4.95
C GLN A 126 0.46 -14.49 -3.68
N GLY A 127 1.67 -13.94 -3.63
CA GLY A 127 2.53 -14.01 -2.45
C GLY A 127 1.89 -13.35 -1.22
N THR A 128 1.22 -12.21 -1.42
CA THR A 128 0.60 -11.47 -0.31
C THR A 128 -0.74 -12.09 0.12
N ILE A 129 -1.53 -12.65 -0.80
CA ILE A 129 -2.78 -13.36 -0.49
C ILE A 129 -2.48 -14.63 0.29
N ALA A 130 -1.42 -15.37 -0.05
CA ALA A 130 -1.00 -16.53 0.73
C ALA A 130 -0.74 -16.13 2.20
N ALA A 131 -0.04 -15.02 2.44
CA ALA A 131 0.16 -14.46 3.77
C ALA A 131 -1.14 -13.95 4.43
N ALA A 132 -2.06 -13.38 3.63
CA ALA A 132 -3.33 -12.84 4.11
C ALA A 132 -4.36 -13.91 4.49
N VAL A 133 -4.34 -15.05 3.80
CA VAL A 133 -5.17 -16.23 4.13
C VAL A 133 -4.67 -16.88 5.43
N LEU A 134 -3.35 -16.97 5.62
CA LEU A 134 -2.76 -17.50 6.86
C LEU A 134 -3.09 -16.65 8.11
N THR A 135 -3.30 -15.35 7.93
CA THR A 135 -3.64 -14.42 9.03
C THR A 135 -5.13 -14.21 9.25
N GLY A 136 -6.00 -14.85 8.46
CA GLY A 136 -7.44 -14.65 8.52
C GLY A 136 -7.90 -13.24 8.08
N ALA A 137 -7.01 -12.45 7.46
CA ALA A 137 -7.31 -11.11 6.98
C ALA A 137 -8.22 -11.11 5.75
N VAL A 138 -8.26 -12.22 5.02
CA VAL A 138 -9.14 -12.44 3.86
C VAL A 138 -10.09 -13.59 4.18
N LYS A 139 -11.40 -13.36 4.11
CA LYS A 139 -12.37 -14.46 4.00
C LYS A 139 -12.22 -15.06 2.61
N LYS A 140 -11.85 -16.35 2.52
CA LYS A 140 -11.86 -17.10 1.26
C LYS A 140 -13.25 -16.94 0.65
N LYS A 141 -13.34 -16.35 -0.54
CA LYS A 141 -14.62 -16.27 -1.26
C LYS A 141 -15.03 -17.72 -1.57
N PRO A 142 -16.26 -18.15 -1.22
CA PRO A 142 -16.73 -19.50 -1.51
C PRO A 142 -16.77 -19.76 -3.02
#